data_AF-U6MAC1-F1
#
_entry.id   AF-U6MAC1-F1
#
_cell.length_a   1.000
_cell.length_b   1.000
_cell.length_c   1.000
_cell.angle_alpha   90.00
_cell.angle_beta   90.00
_cell.angle_gamma   90.00
#
_symmetry.space_group_name_H-M   'P 1'
#
loop_
_entity.id
_entity.type
_entity.pdbx_description
1 polymer ?
#
loop_
_entity_poly.entity_id
_entity_poly.type
_entity_poly.pdbx_seq_one_letter_code
_entity_poly.pdbx_strand_id
1 'polypeptide(L)'
;FPEQKEQHSAQEESKQPHLQLQKHGEQVKQQERQVTATEQVGQEQEQIRQRQGHQGKPKLQEEGETHQLQPADEVPVQLEEDEWIFQVSPIAGEAEPSGSQEALQPYARETAAGPSTSDGLSGPVVAGFTRNADTYSGSASGVPRGEVAAVLGMEGARAAAAVMPDGQPSADPFSAAPATAGGGMRLSAPLLASLLTSRIGAGEALAAAAPAAGSPLMAPVATPSLQGLRGPRTSISAAIREHPFVRLPRRAEDTFWGPICVDFEQALSSTSGLRNPIPLLHKARALLLKGVLSRQEMRELRQITQNLMEHAVHYQNQNVEGFRGSYAVERLGVRFMVLDVVVSTLIVLDQTPKPEDWQAFVSTISHDVAPLADRRSRAGRPNLSATRALELSRAIQTLKRGVRPEPRDLLRIKRMLLCLPTSPRNFQTAEFDPWREQDCNFTEVSFLL
;
A
#
# COMPACT_ATOMS: atom_id res chain seq x y z
N PHE A 1 -46.57 -13.27 -65.38
CA PHE A 1 -45.44 -12.76 -64.56
C PHE A 1 -45.84 -12.19 -63.20
N PRO A 2 -46.93 -11.42 -62.97
CA PRO A 2 -47.25 -10.97 -61.62
C PRO A 2 -47.67 -12.10 -60.65
N GLU A 3 -48.51 -13.06 -61.09
CA GLU A 3 -48.99 -14.18 -60.24
C GLU A 3 -47.88 -15.02 -59.60
N GLN A 4 -46.75 -15.18 -60.28
CA GLN A 4 -45.63 -15.98 -59.78
C GLN A 4 -44.95 -15.33 -58.56
N LYS A 5 -45.14 -14.02 -58.36
CA LYS A 5 -44.58 -13.28 -57.22
C LYS A 5 -45.45 -13.40 -55.96
N GLU A 6 -46.77 -13.46 -56.11
CA GLU A 6 -47.70 -13.71 -54.98
C GLU A 6 -47.53 -15.13 -54.41
N GLN A 7 -47.37 -16.14 -55.28
CA GLN A 7 -47.14 -17.52 -54.82
C GLN A 7 -45.86 -17.67 -53.98
N HIS A 8 -44.79 -16.96 -54.34
CA HIS A 8 -43.57 -16.94 -53.52
C HIS A 8 -43.77 -16.24 -52.16
N SER A 9 -44.50 -15.11 -52.13
CA SER A 9 -44.75 -14.36 -50.89
C SER A 9 -45.57 -15.19 -49.88
N ALA A 10 -46.65 -15.83 -50.33
CA ALA A 10 -47.49 -16.66 -49.48
C ALA A 10 -46.75 -17.90 -48.92
N GLN A 11 -45.79 -18.45 -49.68
CA GLN A 11 -44.99 -19.59 -49.24
C GLN A 11 -43.91 -19.21 -48.21
N GLU A 12 -43.49 -17.95 -48.17
CA GLU A 12 -42.49 -17.44 -47.23
C GLU A 12 -43.12 -17.10 -45.87
N GLU A 13 -44.29 -16.46 -45.87
CA GLU A 13 -45.10 -16.19 -44.66
C GLU A 13 -45.44 -17.47 -43.88
N SER A 14 -45.78 -18.55 -44.60
CA SER A 14 -46.07 -19.87 -43.99
C SER A 14 -44.92 -20.47 -43.18
N LYS A 15 -43.66 -20.12 -43.48
CA LYS A 15 -42.47 -20.70 -42.82
C LYS A 15 -42.06 -19.95 -41.55
N GLN A 16 -42.41 -18.67 -41.44
CA GLN A 16 -42.02 -17.81 -40.33
C GLN A 16 -42.45 -18.32 -38.94
N PRO A 17 -43.71 -18.78 -38.70
CA PRO A 17 -44.11 -19.27 -37.37
C PRO A 17 -43.41 -20.57 -36.98
N HIS A 18 -43.09 -21.45 -37.95
CA HIS A 18 -42.36 -22.69 -37.67
C HIS A 18 -40.92 -22.41 -37.19
N LEU A 19 -40.25 -21.42 -37.80
CA LEU A 19 -38.90 -21.00 -37.39
C LEU A 19 -38.87 -20.39 -35.98
N GLN A 20 -39.92 -19.66 -35.58
CA GLN A 20 -40.03 -19.13 -34.21
C GLN A 20 -40.24 -20.25 -33.18
N LEU A 21 -41.10 -21.22 -33.47
CA LEU A 21 -41.35 -22.36 -32.58
C LEU A 21 -40.08 -23.20 -32.37
N GLN A 22 -39.29 -23.41 -33.43
CA GLN A 22 -38.00 -24.10 -33.32
C GLN A 22 -37.01 -23.35 -32.42
N LYS A 23 -36.83 -22.04 -32.63
CA LYS A 23 -35.93 -21.21 -31.79
C LYS A 23 -36.33 -21.23 -30.32
N HIS A 24 -37.63 -21.20 -30.02
CA HIS A 24 -38.12 -21.28 -28.65
C HIS A 24 -37.78 -22.64 -28.01
N GLY A 25 -37.96 -23.75 -28.74
CA GLY A 25 -37.59 -25.09 -28.27
C GLY A 25 -36.08 -25.27 -28.01
N GLU A 26 -35.22 -24.62 -28.81
CA GLU A 26 -33.77 -24.61 -28.60
C GLU A 26 -33.39 -23.79 -27.35
N GLN A 27 -34.01 -22.63 -27.14
CA GLN A 27 -33.78 -21.78 -25.97
C GLN A 27 -34.17 -22.47 -24.65
N VAL A 28 -35.32 -23.15 -24.62
CA VAL A 28 -35.77 -23.92 -23.44
C VAL A 28 -34.77 -25.03 -23.09
N LYS A 29 -34.29 -25.80 -24.07
CA LYS A 29 -33.26 -26.83 -23.86
C LYS A 29 -31.93 -26.27 -23.36
N GLN A 30 -31.58 -25.05 -23.75
CA GLN A 30 -30.35 -24.39 -23.28
C GLN A 30 -30.50 -23.93 -21.82
N GLN A 31 -31.66 -23.41 -21.44
CA GLN A 31 -31.97 -23.01 -20.06
C GLN A 31 -32.00 -24.22 -19.12
N GLU A 32 -32.63 -25.33 -19.53
CA GLU A 32 -32.70 -26.57 -18.75
C GLU A 32 -31.29 -27.11 -18.43
N ARG A 33 -30.37 -27.11 -19.41
CA ARG A 33 -28.97 -27.49 -19.20
C ARG A 33 -28.22 -26.61 -18.20
N GLN A 34 -28.51 -25.31 -18.14
CA GLN A 34 -27.89 -24.40 -17.17
C GLN A 34 -28.39 -24.65 -15.75
N VAL A 35 -29.68 -24.98 -15.58
CA VAL A 35 -30.25 -25.35 -14.28
C VAL A 35 -29.60 -26.63 -13.75
N THR A 36 -29.51 -27.70 -14.56
CA THR A 36 -28.88 -28.96 -14.14
C THR A 36 -27.41 -28.78 -13.76
N ALA A 37 -26.65 -27.97 -14.51
CA ALA A 37 -25.24 -27.71 -14.19
C ALA A 37 -25.08 -26.95 -12.85
N THR A 38 -25.97 -26.00 -12.56
CA THR A 38 -25.94 -25.23 -11.31
C THR A 38 -26.28 -26.11 -10.09
N GLU A 39 -27.24 -27.03 -10.25
CA GLU A 39 -27.64 -27.96 -9.19
C GLU A 39 -26.53 -28.97 -8.85
N GLN A 40 -25.80 -29.48 -9.85
CA GLN A 40 -24.65 -30.37 -9.63
C GLN A 40 -23.53 -29.71 -8.80
N VAL A 41 -23.20 -28.44 -9.10
CA VAL A 41 -22.19 -27.68 -8.33
C VAL A 41 -22.61 -27.51 -6.87
N GLY A 42 -23.91 -27.27 -6.61
CA GLY A 42 -24.45 -27.21 -5.25
C GLY A 42 -24.33 -28.53 -4.50
N GLN A 43 -24.67 -29.66 -5.14
CA GLN A 43 -24.56 -30.99 -4.53
C GLN A 43 -23.12 -31.39 -4.22
N GLU A 44 -22.16 -31.05 -5.09
CA GLU A 44 -20.73 -31.30 -4.85
C GLU A 44 -20.20 -30.48 -3.66
N GLN A 45 -20.57 -29.20 -3.57
CA GLN A 45 -20.18 -28.34 -2.45
C GLN A 45 -20.74 -28.81 -1.10
N GLU A 46 -21.97 -29.32 -1.08
CA GLU A 46 -22.60 -29.93 0.09
C GLU A 46 -21.86 -31.22 0.53
N GLN A 47 -21.46 -32.07 -0.43
CA GLN A 47 -20.65 -33.26 -0.14
C GLN A 47 -19.28 -32.93 0.46
N ILE A 48 -18.62 -31.87 -0.03
CA ILE A 48 -17.34 -31.41 0.52
C ILE A 48 -17.51 -30.96 1.98
N ARG A 49 -18.58 -30.21 2.29
CA ARG A 49 -18.91 -29.80 3.68
C ARG A 49 -19.14 -31.00 4.60
N GLN A 50 -19.90 -32.00 4.15
CA GLN A 50 -20.17 -33.20 4.95
C GLN A 50 -18.89 -34.01 5.24
N ARG A 51 -17.99 -34.13 4.26
CA ARG A 51 -16.68 -34.80 4.45
C ARG A 51 -15.79 -34.07 5.46
N GLN A 52 -15.76 -32.73 5.43
CA GLN A 52 -14.97 -31.93 6.38
C GLN A 52 -15.50 -32.04 7.82
N GLY A 53 -16.81 -32.12 8.02
CA GLY A 53 -17.42 -32.26 9.35
C GLY A 53 -17.13 -33.59 10.06
N HIS A 54 -16.80 -34.66 9.33
CA HIS A 54 -16.65 -36.01 9.92
C HIS A 54 -15.22 -36.39 10.36
N GLN A 55 -14.19 -35.61 10.04
CA GLN A 55 -12.81 -35.91 10.47
C GLN A 55 -12.40 -35.25 11.81
N GLY A 56 -13.26 -34.41 12.40
CA GLY A 56 -12.93 -33.55 13.54
C GLY A 56 -13.10 -34.13 14.95
N LYS A 57 -12.98 -35.45 15.15
CA LYS A 57 -12.97 -36.06 16.50
C LYS A 57 -11.94 -37.18 16.63
N PRO A 58 -10.68 -36.88 17.00
CA PRO A 58 -9.79 -37.92 17.52
C PRO A 58 -10.41 -38.50 18.80
N LYS A 59 -10.48 -39.84 18.88
CA LYS A 59 -10.82 -40.52 20.13
C LYS A 59 -9.67 -40.31 21.12
N LEU A 60 -9.94 -39.60 22.21
CA LEU A 60 -9.17 -39.75 23.44
C LEU A 60 -9.34 -41.20 23.90
N GLN A 61 -8.29 -41.98 23.78
CA GLN A 61 -8.18 -43.32 24.33
C GLN A 61 -7.65 -43.19 25.75
N GLU A 62 -8.47 -43.50 26.75
CA GLU A 62 -8.01 -43.67 28.12
C GLU A 62 -7.08 -44.89 28.18
N GLU A 63 -5.79 -44.65 28.36
CA GLU A 63 -4.86 -45.63 28.89
C GLU A 63 -4.45 -45.16 30.29
N GLY A 64 -4.90 -45.89 31.31
CA GLY A 64 -4.51 -45.67 32.69
C GLY A 64 -3.35 -46.59 33.05
N GLU A 65 -2.19 -46.02 33.37
CA GLU A 65 -1.13 -46.72 34.09
C GLU A 65 -0.71 -45.93 35.33
N THR A 66 -0.87 -46.58 36.48
CA THR A 66 -0.43 -46.10 37.79
C THR A 66 1.06 -46.35 38.00
N HIS A 67 1.89 -45.31 38.10
CA HIS A 67 3.19 -45.42 38.78
C HIS A 67 3.56 -44.16 39.60
N GLN A 68 4.49 -44.34 40.54
CA GLN A 68 4.62 -43.53 41.76
C GLN A 68 5.69 -42.43 41.70
N LEU A 69 5.42 -41.32 42.37
CA LEU A 69 6.34 -40.52 43.20
C LEU A 69 7.84 -40.43 42.80
N GLN A 70 8.28 -39.27 42.28
CA GLN A 70 9.06 -38.26 43.05
C GLN A 70 9.44 -37.03 42.18
N PRO A 71 9.80 -35.88 42.80
CA PRO A 71 10.05 -34.63 42.08
C PRO A 71 11.55 -34.29 41.90
N ALA A 72 11.91 -33.69 40.77
CA ALA A 72 13.13 -32.89 40.57
C ALA A 72 12.93 -31.91 39.41
N ASP A 73 13.70 -30.82 39.41
CA ASP A 73 13.73 -29.79 38.36
C ASP A 73 14.02 -30.36 36.96
N GLU A 74 13.31 -29.85 35.94
CA GLU A 74 13.96 -29.29 34.74
C GLU A 74 12.96 -28.47 33.91
N VAL A 75 13.42 -27.33 33.39
CA VAL A 75 12.64 -26.43 32.53
C VAL A 75 13.05 -26.62 31.07
N PRO A 76 12.16 -27.08 30.18
CA PRO A 76 12.33 -26.93 28.75
C PRO A 76 11.50 -25.74 28.24
N VAL A 77 12.18 -24.72 27.71
CA VAL A 77 11.55 -23.71 26.86
C VAL A 77 11.16 -24.39 25.54
N GLN A 78 9.87 -24.67 25.35
CA GLN A 78 9.32 -25.01 24.03
C GLN A 78 8.46 -23.87 23.52
N LEU A 79 8.84 -23.42 22.32
CA LEU A 79 8.20 -22.38 21.54
C LEU A 79 7.32 -23.08 20.51
N GLU A 80 6.01 -23.20 20.77
CA GLU A 80 5.05 -23.58 19.73
C GLU A 80 4.37 -22.33 19.13
N GLU A 81 4.24 -22.36 17.81
CA GLU A 81 3.61 -21.32 17.00
C GLU A 81 2.12 -21.68 16.77
N ASP A 82 1.28 -20.67 16.54
CA ASP A 82 -0.09 -20.76 15.97
C ASP A 82 -1.18 -21.55 16.72
N GLU A 83 -1.74 -20.94 17.77
CA GLU A 83 -3.21 -20.95 17.95
C GLU A 83 -3.77 -19.52 18.01
N TRP A 84 -4.54 -19.17 16.97
CA TRP A 84 -5.37 -17.97 16.95
C TRP A 84 -6.74 -18.26 17.59
N ILE A 85 -7.43 -17.18 17.99
CA ILE A 85 -8.84 -17.07 18.41
C ILE A 85 -9.06 -17.07 19.95
N PHE A 86 -9.89 -16.12 20.40
CA PHE A 86 -10.39 -15.85 21.76
C PHE A 86 -9.43 -15.30 22.83
N GLN A 87 -9.46 -13.98 22.98
CA GLN A 87 -9.59 -13.38 24.31
C GLN A 87 -10.89 -12.56 24.37
N VAL A 88 -11.88 -13.09 25.08
CA VAL A 88 -12.95 -12.28 25.69
C VAL A 88 -12.52 -12.07 27.13
N SER A 89 -12.13 -10.85 27.48
CA SER A 89 -11.86 -10.50 28.88
C SER A 89 -13.19 -10.24 29.62
N PRO A 90 -13.29 -10.63 30.90
CA PRO A 90 -14.53 -10.48 31.67
C PRO A 90 -14.82 -9.01 32.04
N ILE A 91 -16.12 -8.73 32.18
CA ILE A 91 -16.64 -7.45 32.68
C ILE A 91 -16.32 -7.29 34.19
N ALA A 92 -16.15 -6.04 34.60
CA ALA A 92 -15.68 -5.65 35.94
C ALA A 92 -16.76 -5.59 37.02
N GLY A 93 -16.28 -5.52 38.27
CA GLY A 93 -16.98 -5.21 39.52
C GLY A 93 -16.20 -5.83 40.69
N GLU A 94 -16.01 -5.22 41.85
CA GLU A 94 -16.35 -3.87 42.35
C GLU A 94 -15.61 -3.72 43.70
N ALA A 95 -14.92 -2.60 43.99
CA ALA A 95 -14.51 -2.18 45.35
C ALA A 95 -13.76 -0.83 45.37
N GLU A 96 -14.50 0.24 45.64
CA GLU A 96 -14.00 1.49 46.26
C GLU A 96 -14.03 1.33 47.82
N PRO A 97 -13.68 2.34 48.65
CA PRO A 97 -12.51 3.22 48.62
C PRO A 97 -11.86 3.39 50.02
N SER A 98 -10.62 3.90 50.13
CA SER A 98 -10.13 4.75 51.25
C SER A 98 -8.63 5.03 51.16
N GLY A 99 -8.20 6.22 51.62
CA GLY A 99 -6.78 6.54 51.81
C GLY A 99 -6.48 8.04 51.71
N SER A 100 -6.61 8.75 52.82
CA SER A 100 -6.31 10.19 52.92
C SER A 100 -4.82 10.47 53.17
N GLN A 101 -4.41 11.73 52.90
CA GLN A 101 -3.14 12.35 53.34
C GLN A 101 -1.87 11.74 52.66
N GLU A 102 -0.73 12.42 52.58
CA GLU A 102 -0.26 13.63 53.26
C GLU A 102 0.66 14.47 52.35
N ALA A 103 0.86 15.75 52.68
CA ALA A 103 1.86 16.57 52.00
C ALA A 103 3.26 16.29 52.57
N LEU A 104 4.32 16.45 51.76
CA LEU A 104 5.59 17.06 52.21
C LEU A 104 6.46 17.51 51.03
N GLN A 105 7.24 18.56 51.26
CA GLN A 105 8.10 19.29 50.30
C GLN A 105 9.54 18.70 50.26
N PRO A 106 10.44 19.16 49.37
CA PRO A 106 11.49 18.33 48.79
C PRO A 106 12.80 18.30 49.59
N TYR A 107 13.68 17.37 49.21
CA TYR A 107 15.10 17.43 49.53
C TYR A 107 15.94 17.41 48.24
N ALA A 108 16.67 18.50 48.01
CA ALA A 108 17.82 18.48 47.12
C ALA A 108 19.00 17.81 47.84
N ARG A 109 19.86 17.10 47.08
CA ARG A 109 21.20 16.78 47.55
C ARG A 109 22.19 16.74 46.40
N GLU A 110 22.97 17.81 46.29
CA GLU A 110 24.22 17.81 45.54
C GLU A 110 25.14 16.71 46.09
N THR A 111 25.81 15.98 45.21
CA THR A 111 27.07 15.31 45.57
C THR A 111 28.04 15.46 44.42
N ALA A 112 29.24 15.93 44.73
CA ALA A 112 30.23 16.35 43.74
C ALA A 112 31.31 15.28 43.47
N ALA A 113 32.18 15.63 42.51
CA ALA A 113 33.53 15.11 42.29
C ALA A 113 33.72 13.77 41.55
N GLY A 114 34.65 13.78 40.58
CA GLY A 114 35.26 12.57 40.00
C GLY A 114 35.58 12.63 38.49
N PRO A 115 36.55 13.45 38.03
CA PRO A 115 37.05 13.32 36.66
C PRO A 115 37.97 12.10 36.55
N SER A 116 37.62 11.13 35.70
CA SER A 116 38.45 9.95 35.43
C SER A 116 39.24 10.10 34.13
N THR A 117 40.57 10.21 34.26
CA THR A 117 41.53 10.23 33.15
C THR A 117 42.02 8.82 32.83
N SER A 118 41.97 8.42 31.56
CA SER A 118 42.80 7.31 31.06
C SER A 118 43.16 7.51 29.59
N ASP A 119 44.32 8.10 29.34
CA ASP A 119 45.04 7.96 28.07
C ASP A 119 45.50 6.50 27.89
N GLY A 120 45.51 6.00 26.65
CA GLY A 120 45.76 4.56 26.42
C GLY A 120 45.84 4.12 24.96
N LEU A 121 46.78 4.71 24.21
CA LEU A 121 47.52 4.13 23.08
C LEU A 121 47.05 2.76 22.52
N SER A 122 46.71 2.71 21.23
CA SER A 122 47.46 1.92 20.20
C SER A 122 46.62 1.70 18.93
N GLY A 123 47.07 2.28 17.82
CA GLY A 123 46.63 1.85 16.49
C GLY A 123 47.72 1.01 15.81
N PRO A 124 47.34 0.10 14.89
CA PRO A 124 48.26 -0.28 13.83
C PRO A 124 47.66 -0.21 12.42
N VAL A 125 48.43 0.44 11.55
CA VAL A 125 48.74 0.02 10.17
C VAL A 125 47.57 -0.19 9.19
N VAL A 126 47.40 0.80 8.31
CA VAL A 126 46.73 0.64 7.02
C VAL A 126 47.62 -0.16 6.07
N ALA A 127 47.13 -1.30 5.56
CA ALA A 127 47.71 -1.99 4.42
C ALA A 127 46.85 -1.71 3.18
N GLY A 128 47.43 -1.05 2.18
CA GLY A 128 46.74 -0.78 0.91
C GLY A 128 46.74 -1.99 -0.01
N PHE A 129 45.73 -2.09 -0.88
CA PHE A 129 45.76 -2.98 -2.04
C PHE A 129 45.35 -2.26 -3.33
N THR A 130 46.01 -2.66 -4.40
CA THR A 130 46.00 -2.00 -5.70
C THR A 130 44.85 -2.43 -6.60
N ARG A 131 44.26 -1.42 -7.24
CA ARG A 131 43.83 -1.39 -8.65
C ARG A 131 44.21 -2.63 -9.48
N ASN A 132 43.22 -3.22 -10.15
CA ASN A 132 43.38 -3.84 -11.47
C ASN A 132 42.12 -3.54 -12.29
N ALA A 133 42.28 -3.42 -13.61
CA ALA A 133 41.22 -3.09 -14.56
C ALA A 133 41.43 -3.92 -15.82
N ASP A 134 40.40 -4.65 -16.27
CA ASP A 134 40.47 -5.48 -17.48
C ASP A 134 39.25 -5.28 -18.39
N THR A 135 39.48 -4.39 -19.35
CA THR A 135 39.18 -4.50 -20.79
C THR A 135 38.50 -5.78 -21.32
N TYR A 136 37.28 -5.64 -21.88
CA TYR A 136 36.72 -6.37 -23.04
C TYR A 136 35.59 -5.45 -23.57
N SER A 137 35.53 -4.92 -24.81
CA SER A 137 35.94 -5.34 -26.16
C SER A 137 35.08 -6.48 -26.75
N GLY A 138 34.20 -6.13 -27.69
CA GLY A 138 33.33 -7.07 -28.41
C GLY A 138 32.26 -6.38 -29.28
N SER A 139 32.50 -6.29 -30.59
CA SER A 139 31.60 -5.67 -31.59
C SER A 139 30.73 -6.69 -32.33
N ALA A 140 29.47 -6.35 -32.65
CA ALA A 140 28.69 -6.72 -33.85
C ALA A 140 27.26 -6.13 -33.71
N SER A 141 26.74 -5.26 -34.57
CA SER A 141 26.36 -5.43 -36.00
C SER A 141 25.12 -6.32 -36.20
N GLY A 142 24.01 -5.74 -36.70
CA GLY A 142 22.77 -6.46 -37.02
C GLY A 142 21.54 -5.57 -37.24
N VAL A 143 21.35 -5.05 -38.47
CA VAL A 143 20.13 -4.36 -38.95
C VAL A 143 19.53 -5.21 -40.07
N PRO A 144 18.21 -5.54 -40.03
CA PRO A 144 17.20 -4.94 -40.94
C PRO A 144 15.89 -4.60 -40.18
N ARG A 145 15.11 -3.54 -40.49
CA ARG A 145 14.53 -3.01 -41.76
C ARG A 145 13.26 -3.76 -42.20
N GLY A 146 12.14 -3.03 -42.25
CA GLY A 146 10.84 -3.42 -42.85
C GLY A 146 9.73 -3.60 -41.80
N GLU A 147 8.45 -3.27 -42.04
CA GLU A 147 7.86 -2.52 -43.16
C GLU A 147 6.49 -1.93 -42.75
N VAL A 148 5.95 -1.02 -43.57
CA VAL A 148 4.72 -0.24 -43.36
C VAL A 148 3.43 -1.05 -43.50
N ALA A 149 2.42 -0.72 -42.68
CA ALA A 149 1.03 -0.57 -43.13
C ALA A 149 0.19 0.25 -42.13
N ALA A 150 -0.50 1.29 -42.62
CA ALA A 150 -1.54 2.00 -41.90
C ALA A 150 -2.86 1.85 -42.67
N VAL A 151 -3.98 1.63 -41.97
CA VAL A 151 -5.33 1.77 -42.54
C VAL A 151 -6.28 2.42 -41.52
N LEU A 152 -7.11 3.33 -42.05
CA LEU A 152 -8.16 4.13 -41.39
C LEU A 152 -9.37 3.22 -41.04
N GLY A 153 -10.38 3.53 -40.22
CA GLY A 153 -11.10 4.79 -39.97
C GLY A 153 -12.61 4.53 -40.12
N MET A 154 -13.47 5.52 -39.85
CA MET A 154 -14.95 5.45 -39.78
C MET A 154 -15.48 4.72 -38.52
N GLU A 155 -16.20 5.31 -37.56
CA GLU A 155 -17.05 6.53 -37.52
C GLU A 155 -18.36 6.44 -38.33
N GLY A 156 -19.51 6.54 -37.62
CA GLY A 156 -20.86 6.53 -38.21
C GLY A 156 -21.95 6.50 -37.13
N ALA A 157 -22.70 7.59 -36.97
CA ALA A 157 -23.66 7.81 -35.88
C ALA A 157 -25.11 8.09 -36.36
N ARG A 158 -26.06 8.07 -35.39
CA ARG A 158 -27.50 8.49 -35.37
C ARG A 158 -28.46 7.31 -35.08
N ALA A 159 -29.37 7.33 -34.09
CA ALA A 159 -30.45 8.27 -33.74
C ALA A 159 -31.61 8.26 -34.77
N ALA A 160 -32.91 8.09 -34.46
CA ALA A 160 -33.67 7.84 -33.20
C ALA A 160 -35.04 7.15 -33.60
N ALA A 161 -36.13 6.96 -32.81
CA ALA A 161 -36.56 7.43 -31.47
C ALA A 161 -37.69 6.55 -30.87
N ALA A 162 -38.00 6.76 -29.58
CA ALA A 162 -39.28 6.60 -28.83
C ALA A 162 -40.28 5.45 -29.12
N VAL A 163 -40.59 4.64 -28.08
CA VAL A 163 -41.92 4.44 -27.44
C VAL A 163 -41.76 3.56 -26.17
N MET A 164 -42.52 3.88 -25.11
CA MET A 164 -42.57 3.22 -23.77
C MET A 164 -43.58 2.04 -23.77
N PRO A 165 -43.49 0.98 -22.91
CA PRO A 165 -43.64 1.12 -21.44
C PRO A 165 -42.84 0.16 -20.50
N ASP A 166 -42.89 0.51 -19.21
CA ASP A 166 -42.58 -0.19 -17.95
C ASP A 166 -41.83 -1.54 -17.89
N GLY A 167 -40.81 -1.60 -17.01
CA GLY A 167 -40.26 -2.85 -16.47
C GLY A 167 -38.79 -2.80 -16.01
N GLN A 168 -38.53 -2.56 -14.72
CA GLN A 168 -37.23 -2.82 -14.05
C GLN A 168 -36.98 -4.35 -13.89
N PRO A 169 -35.76 -4.86 -13.59
CA PRO A 169 -34.45 -4.18 -13.48
C PRO A 169 -33.22 -4.92 -14.09
N SER A 170 -32.08 -4.19 -14.15
CA SER A 170 -30.69 -4.69 -13.93
C SER A 170 -29.86 -5.35 -15.05
N ALA A 171 -28.54 -5.08 -14.93
CA ALA A 171 -27.36 -5.79 -15.44
C ALA A 171 -26.92 -5.63 -16.90
N ASP A 172 -25.86 -4.83 -17.09
CA ASP A 172 -24.98 -4.89 -18.26
C ASP A 172 -24.25 -6.25 -18.39
N PRO A 173 -24.05 -6.79 -19.59
CA PRO A 173 -23.28 -8.01 -19.80
C PRO A 173 -21.77 -7.75 -19.78
N PHE A 174 -21.04 -8.51 -18.95
CA PHE A 174 -19.58 -8.59 -19.03
C PHE A 174 -19.14 -9.20 -20.37
N SER A 175 -18.32 -8.46 -21.12
CA SER A 175 -17.66 -8.95 -22.32
C SER A 175 -16.50 -9.88 -21.94
N ALA A 176 -16.62 -11.17 -22.26
CA ALA A 176 -15.58 -12.17 -22.04
C ALA A 176 -14.84 -12.49 -23.36
N ALA A 177 -13.57 -12.10 -23.45
CA ALA A 177 -12.67 -12.48 -24.55
C ALA A 177 -11.97 -13.83 -24.24
N PRO A 178 -11.62 -14.63 -25.27
CA PRO A 178 -11.08 -15.97 -25.07
C PRO A 178 -9.59 -15.98 -24.70
N ALA A 179 -9.21 -16.91 -23.84
CA ALA A 179 -7.80 -17.16 -23.49
C ALA A 179 -7.00 -17.65 -24.70
N THR A 180 -5.88 -16.98 -24.99
CA THR A 180 -4.88 -17.46 -25.95
C THR A 180 -3.58 -17.75 -25.20
N ALA A 181 -3.07 -18.98 -25.34
CA ALA A 181 -1.81 -19.39 -24.74
C ALA A 181 -0.61 -18.72 -25.45
N GLY A 182 0.36 -18.21 -24.70
CA GLY A 182 1.53 -17.57 -25.31
C GLY A 182 2.70 -17.32 -24.36
N GLY A 183 3.84 -17.93 -24.69
CA GLY A 183 5.19 -17.36 -24.57
C GLY A 183 5.64 -16.80 -23.21
N GLY A 184 6.37 -17.61 -22.43
CA GLY A 184 7.17 -17.09 -21.32
C GLY A 184 8.35 -16.25 -21.82
N MET A 185 8.26 -14.91 -21.72
CA MET A 185 9.38 -14.02 -21.97
C MET A 185 10.17 -13.72 -20.69
N ARG A 186 11.47 -14.02 -20.71
CA ARG A 186 12.43 -13.55 -19.70
C ARG A 186 12.63 -12.04 -19.86
N LEU A 187 12.14 -11.25 -18.93
CA LEU A 187 12.51 -9.83 -18.81
C LEU A 187 13.85 -9.70 -18.09
N SER A 188 14.89 -9.26 -18.81
CA SER A 188 16.13 -8.79 -18.19
C SER A 188 15.96 -7.36 -17.69
N ALA A 189 16.02 -7.15 -16.37
CA ALA A 189 15.90 -5.82 -15.78
C ALA A 189 17.19 -4.99 -15.94
N PRO A 190 17.14 -3.76 -16.47
CA PRO A 190 18.27 -2.85 -16.45
C PRO A 190 18.35 -2.06 -15.13
N LEU A 191 19.52 -2.13 -14.49
CA LEU A 191 20.12 -1.22 -13.50
C LEU A 191 19.27 -0.03 -12.95
N LEU A 192 18.55 -0.27 -11.85
CA LEU A 192 18.06 0.80 -10.94
C LEU A 192 18.98 1.03 -9.71
N ALA A 193 20.27 0.68 -9.80
CA ALA A 193 21.20 0.73 -8.67
C ALA A 193 21.70 2.16 -8.30
N SER A 194 21.64 3.12 -9.23
CA SER A 194 22.39 4.38 -9.12
C SER A 194 21.71 5.51 -8.32
N LEU A 195 20.53 5.27 -7.71
CA LEU A 195 19.71 6.33 -7.08
C LEU A 195 19.61 6.29 -5.54
N LEU A 196 20.25 5.30 -4.88
CA LEU A 196 20.10 5.06 -3.43
C LEU A 196 21.32 5.42 -2.55
N THR A 197 22.43 5.91 -3.11
CA THR A 197 23.68 6.19 -2.37
C THR A 197 23.91 7.67 -2.01
N SER A 198 22.91 8.55 -2.16
CA SER A 198 23.10 9.98 -1.88
C SER A 198 22.67 10.40 -0.46
N ARG A 199 23.68 10.83 0.31
CA ARG A 199 23.60 11.88 1.35
C ARG A 199 23.19 11.46 2.79
N ILE A 200 24.10 10.75 3.46
CA ILE A 200 24.32 10.99 4.91
C ILE A 200 25.17 12.27 4.99
N GLY A 201 24.56 13.39 5.36
CA GLY A 201 25.26 14.64 5.60
C GLY A 201 25.81 14.68 7.04
N ALA A 202 27.13 14.81 7.20
CA ALA A 202 27.73 15.08 8.48
C ALA A 202 27.34 16.49 8.99
N GLY A 203 27.18 16.64 10.30
CA GLY A 203 26.81 17.91 10.91
C GLY A 203 27.96 18.93 10.84
N GLU A 204 27.62 20.15 10.43
CA GLU A 204 28.54 21.29 10.38
C GLU A 204 28.43 22.05 11.72
N ALA A 205 29.50 22.00 12.53
CA ALA A 205 29.50 22.58 13.86
C ALA A 205 29.83 24.08 13.83
N LEU A 206 28.89 24.91 14.28
CA LEU A 206 29.09 26.33 14.57
C LEU A 206 29.82 26.50 15.91
N ALA A 207 31.04 27.04 15.92
CA ALA A 207 31.65 27.58 17.13
C ALA A 207 32.75 28.65 16.87
N ALA A 208 32.65 29.74 17.63
CA ALA A 208 33.72 30.64 18.08
C ALA A 208 34.64 31.32 17.05
N ALA A 209 34.41 32.63 16.85
CA ALA A 209 35.41 33.57 16.36
C ALA A 209 36.13 34.25 17.53
N ALA A 210 37.45 34.45 17.41
CA ALA A 210 38.25 35.35 18.23
C ALA A 210 39.30 36.05 17.34
N PRO A 211 39.67 37.31 17.59
CA PRO A 211 40.49 38.09 16.66
C PRO A 211 42.00 38.00 16.96
N ALA A 212 42.80 37.90 15.90
CA ALA A 212 44.25 38.17 15.94
C ALA A 212 44.69 38.79 14.60
N ALA A 213 45.69 39.68 14.65
CA ALA A 213 46.00 40.62 13.57
C ALA A 213 47.21 40.21 12.72
N GLY A 214 47.29 40.76 11.49
CA GLY A 214 48.57 41.13 10.87
C GLY A 214 48.96 40.49 9.53
N SER A 215 48.62 41.18 8.43
CA SER A 215 49.37 41.23 7.14
C SER A 215 49.60 39.93 6.33
N PRO A 216 50.07 40.04 5.06
CA PRO A 216 49.96 41.14 4.10
C PRO A 216 49.13 40.76 2.85
N LEU A 217 49.00 41.70 1.90
CA LEU A 217 48.27 41.52 0.65
C LEU A 217 48.78 40.31 -0.17
N MET A 218 47.86 39.42 -0.54
CA MET A 218 47.97 38.55 -1.71
C MET A 218 46.85 38.93 -2.69
N ALA A 219 47.22 39.20 -3.93
CA ALA A 219 46.28 39.69 -4.94
C ALA A 219 45.19 38.65 -5.26
N PRO A 220 43.93 39.08 -5.50
CA PRO A 220 42.87 38.17 -5.91
C PRO A 220 43.15 37.68 -7.33
N VAL A 221 43.68 36.46 -7.45
CA VAL A 221 43.66 35.71 -8.72
C VAL A 221 42.20 35.56 -9.11
N ALA A 222 41.81 36.24 -10.19
CA ALA A 222 40.45 36.18 -10.72
C ALA A 222 40.16 34.77 -11.23
N THR A 223 39.61 33.92 -10.37
CA THR A 223 39.03 32.65 -10.76
C THR A 223 37.95 32.92 -11.81
N PRO A 224 38.03 32.32 -13.02
CA PRO A 224 37.06 32.58 -14.05
C PRO A 224 35.67 32.16 -13.57
N SER A 225 34.76 33.13 -13.47
CA SER A 225 33.39 32.95 -13.02
C SER A 225 32.68 31.90 -13.88
N LEU A 226 32.56 30.69 -13.34
CA LEU A 226 31.95 29.53 -14.00
C LEU A 226 30.42 29.63 -13.97
N GLN A 227 29.88 30.74 -14.50
CA GLN A 227 28.47 31.11 -14.49
C GLN A 227 27.60 30.33 -15.50
N GLY A 228 28.20 29.50 -16.36
CA GLY A 228 27.56 29.03 -17.59
C GLY A 228 26.70 27.75 -17.56
N LEU A 229 26.62 27.00 -16.46
CA LEU A 229 26.00 25.66 -16.44
C LEU A 229 24.96 25.41 -15.33
N ARG A 230 24.07 26.38 -15.10
CA ARG A 230 22.80 26.15 -14.39
C ARG A 230 21.77 25.51 -15.34
N GLY A 231 21.96 24.22 -15.64
CA GLY A 231 21.00 23.43 -16.42
C GLY A 231 19.61 23.32 -15.73
N PRO A 232 18.54 23.00 -16.50
CA PRO A 232 17.15 23.04 -16.02
C PRO A 232 16.84 21.93 -15.00
N ARG A 233 17.14 22.19 -13.72
CA ARG A 233 16.81 21.30 -12.59
C ARG A 233 15.33 21.30 -12.18
N THR A 234 14.49 22.09 -12.85
CA THR A 234 13.06 22.25 -12.51
C THR A 234 12.18 21.11 -13.02
N SER A 235 12.55 20.41 -14.09
CA SER A 235 11.71 19.38 -14.74
C SER A 235 11.42 18.17 -13.86
N ILE A 236 12.44 17.60 -13.20
CA ILE A 236 12.31 16.39 -12.39
C ILE A 236 11.30 16.58 -11.23
N SER A 237 11.21 17.78 -10.66
CA SER A 237 10.27 18.06 -9.56
C SER A 237 8.82 18.11 -10.03
N ALA A 238 8.55 18.55 -11.26
CA ALA A 238 7.21 18.55 -11.84
C ALA A 238 6.71 17.11 -12.08
N ALA A 239 7.50 16.28 -12.76
CA ALA A 239 7.15 14.88 -13.03
C ALA A 239 6.86 14.08 -11.74
N ILE A 240 7.63 14.28 -10.66
CA ILE A 240 7.36 13.62 -9.37
C ILE A 240 6.02 14.06 -8.77
N ARG A 241 5.61 15.32 -8.93
CA ARG A 241 4.32 15.85 -8.43
C ARG A 241 3.12 15.32 -9.22
N GLU A 242 3.31 15.03 -10.50
CA GLU A 242 2.28 14.47 -11.39
C GLU A 242 2.12 12.95 -11.25
N HIS A 243 3.05 12.28 -10.56
CA HIS A 243 3.01 10.83 -10.32
C HIS A 243 1.69 10.40 -9.64
N PRO A 244 1.02 9.31 -10.09
CA PRO A 244 -0.25 8.82 -9.52
C PRO A 244 -0.23 8.60 -7.99
N PHE A 245 0.92 8.24 -7.44
CA PHE A 245 1.12 8.04 -5.99
C PHE A 245 1.22 9.35 -5.17
N VAL A 246 1.50 10.47 -5.83
CA VAL A 246 1.85 11.76 -5.23
C VAL A 246 0.77 12.81 -5.48
N ARG A 247 0.22 12.89 -6.69
CA ARG A 247 -0.84 13.87 -7.00
C ARG A 247 -2.09 13.64 -6.14
N LEU A 248 -2.86 14.71 -5.98
CA LEU A 248 -4.18 14.72 -5.35
C LEU A 248 -5.19 15.36 -6.32
N PRO A 249 -6.47 14.96 -6.28
CA PRO A 249 -7.51 15.57 -7.09
C PRO A 249 -7.79 16.99 -6.60
N ARG A 250 -8.24 17.85 -7.52
CA ARG A 250 -8.86 19.14 -7.17
C ARG A 250 -10.35 18.94 -6.87
N ARG A 251 -10.98 19.91 -6.20
CA ARG A 251 -12.46 19.99 -6.18
C ARG A 251 -12.96 20.58 -7.49
N ALA A 252 -14.15 20.20 -7.92
CA ALA A 252 -14.87 20.96 -8.95
C ALA A 252 -15.18 22.37 -8.40
N GLU A 253 -14.78 23.41 -9.13
CA GLU A 253 -14.74 24.79 -8.63
C GLU A 253 -16.13 25.49 -8.66
N ASP A 254 -17.12 24.89 -9.34
CA ASP A 254 -18.27 25.63 -9.91
C ASP A 254 -19.51 25.78 -9.01
N THR A 255 -19.45 25.53 -7.70
CA THR A 255 -20.59 25.89 -6.81
C THR A 255 -20.23 26.00 -5.34
N PHE A 256 -20.83 26.98 -4.67
CA PHE A 256 -20.84 27.12 -3.21
C PHE A 256 -21.65 26.00 -2.55
N TRP A 257 -21.04 24.82 -2.42
CA TRP A 257 -21.55 23.72 -1.62
C TRP A 257 -21.09 23.90 -0.17
N GLY A 258 -21.99 23.66 0.80
CA GLY A 258 -21.61 23.59 2.22
C GLY A 258 -20.50 22.56 2.48
N PRO A 259 -19.64 22.78 3.50
CA PRO A 259 -18.40 22.02 3.69
C PRO A 259 -18.67 20.53 3.91
N ILE A 260 -17.96 19.69 3.16
CA ILE A 260 -17.94 18.23 3.37
C ILE A 260 -16.77 17.93 4.30
N CYS A 261 -17.06 17.74 5.58
CA CYS A 261 -16.07 17.37 6.59
C CYS A 261 -16.19 15.88 6.94
N VAL A 262 -15.06 15.23 7.20
CA VAL A 262 -14.94 13.97 7.96
C VAL A 262 -15.39 14.23 9.39
N ASP A 263 -16.33 13.42 9.88
CA ASP A 263 -16.77 13.43 11.27
C ASP A 263 -15.87 12.48 12.08
N PHE A 264 -15.04 13.07 12.93
CA PHE A 264 -14.07 12.37 13.77
C PHE A 264 -14.75 11.72 14.98
N GLU A 265 -15.71 12.39 15.60
CA GLU A 265 -16.43 11.87 16.77
C GLU A 265 -17.13 10.56 16.40
N GLN A 266 -17.85 10.54 15.27
CA GLN A 266 -18.46 9.34 14.73
C GLN A 266 -17.44 8.20 14.48
N ALA A 267 -16.29 8.51 13.87
CA ALA A 267 -15.28 7.52 13.51
C ALA A 267 -14.47 7.00 14.71
N LEU A 268 -14.35 7.77 15.79
CA LEU A 268 -13.67 7.38 17.03
C LEU A 268 -14.62 6.65 18.00
N SER A 269 -15.91 6.96 17.98
CA SER A 269 -16.93 6.31 18.83
C SER A 269 -17.56 5.04 18.23
N SER A 270 -17.21 4.67 17.00
CA SER A 270 -17.72 3.45 16.35
C SER A 270 -17.32 2.20 17.14
N THR A 271 -18.29 1.36 17.48
CA THR A 271 -18.09 0.12 18.25
C THR A 271 -17.53 -1.04 17.42
N SER A 272 -17.44 -0.91 16.10
CA SER A 272 -16.96 -1.96 15.20
C SER A 272 -16.38 -1.38 13.91
N GLY A 273 -15.13 -1.74 13.58
CA GLY A 273 -14.51 -1.41 12.30
C GLY A 273 -14.51 -2.59 11.32
N LEU A 274 -14.29 -2.31 10.03
CA LEU A 274 -14.00 -3.35 9.03
C LEU A 274 -12.60 -3.94 9.27
N ARG A 275 -12.48 -5.26 9.45
CA ARG A 275 -11.19 -5.92 9.77
C ARG A 275 -10.16 -5.87 8.62
N ASN A 276 -10.60 -5.86 7.36
CA ASN A 276 -9.72 -5.74 6.19
C ASN A 276 -9.82 -4.31 5.59
N PRO A 277 -8.73 -3.51 5.58
CA PRO A 277 -8.74 -2.17 5.00
C PRO A 277 -8.56 -2.16 3.48
N ILE A 278 -8.10 -3.26 2.87
CA ILE A 278 -7.69 -3.29 1.46
C ILE A 278 -8.83 -2.85 0.51
N PRO A 279 -10.09 -3.33 0.63
CA PRO A 279 -11.19 -2.85 -0.22
C PRO A 279 -11.48 -1.34 -0.08
N LEU A 280 -11.27 -0.78 1.11
CA LEU A 280 -11.42 0.66 1.35
C LEU A 280 -10.26 1.44 0.71
N LEU A 281 -9.03 0.96 0.84
CA LEU A 281 -7.84 1.53 0.20
C LEU A 281 -7.96 1.54 -1.34
N HIS A 282 -8.55 0.49 -1.94
CA HIS A 282 -8.85 0.47 -3.37
C HIS A 282 -9.82 1.58 -3.80
N LYS A 283 -10.94 1.73 -3.09
CA LYS A 283 -11.95 2.76 -3.39
C LYS A 283 -11.37 4.17 -3.19
N ALA A 284 -10.67 4.40 -2.08
CA ALA A 284 -9.97 5.66 -1.83
C ALA A 284 -8.96 5.97 -2.94
N ARG A 285 -8.14 4.99 -3.35
CA ARG A 285 -7.23 5.13 -4.50
C ARG A 285 -8.00 5.54 -5.76
N ALA A 286 -9.08 4.83 -6.12
CA ALA A 286 -9.85 5.11 -7.34
C ALA A 286 -10.39 6.56 -7.40
N LEU A 287 -10.73 7.15 -6.25
CA LEU A 287 -11.14 8.55 -6.15
C LEU A 287 -9.93 9.51 -6.15
N LEU A 288 -8.90 9.25 -5.34
CA LEU A 288 -7.68 10.07 -5.27
C LEU A 288 -6.86 10.09 -6.57
N LEU A 289 -7.13 9.17 -7.50
CA LEU A 289 -6.58 9.15 -8.85
C LEU A 289 -7.33 10.02 -9.85
N LYS A 290 -8.48 10.61 -9.52
CA LYS A 290 -9.17 11.52 -10.43
C LYS A 290 -8.41 12.85 -10.54
N GLY A 291 -8.64 13.60 -11.62
CA GLY A 291 -8.08 14.96 -11.74
C GLY A 291 -8.88 15.97 -10.93
N VAL A 292 -10.20 15.79 -10.95
CA VAL A 292 -11.20 16.60 -10.25
C VAL A 292 -12.21 15.64 -9.59
N LEU A 293 -12.69 15.96 -8.39
CA LEU A 293 -13.79 15.25 -7.72
C LEU A 293 -15.08 16.06 -7.74
N SER A 294 -16.16 15.40 -8.12
CA SER A 294 -17.53 15.87 -7.95
C SER A 294 -17.96 15.82 -6.48
N ARG A 295 -19.07 16.50 -6.18
CA ARG A 295 -19.65 16.53 -4.82
C ARG A 295 -20.00 15.13 -4.28
N GLN A 296 -20.47 14.22 -5.13
CA GLN A 296 -20.85 12.88 -4.69
C GLN A 296 -19.61 12.03 -4.36
N GLU A 297 -18.56 12.14 -5.17
CA GLU A 297 -17.30 11.43 -4.93
C GLU A 297 -16.56 11.98 -3.70
N MET A 298 -16.68 13.28 -3.39
CA MET A 298 -16.18 13.83 -2.13
C MET A 298 -16.90 13.27 -0.91
N ARG A 299 -18.22 13.03 -0.98
CA ARG A 299 -18.96 12.33 0.10
C ARG A 299 -18.53 10.87 0.23
N GLU A 300 -18.31 10.19 -0.90
CA GLU A 300 -17.83 8.81 -0.90
C GLU A 300 -16.43 8.72 -0.27
N LEU A 301 -15.51 9.61 -0.66
CA LEU A 301 -14.17 9.69 -0.10
C LEU A 301 -14.17 10.00 1.40
N ARG A 302 -15.06 10.90 1.86
CA ARG A 302 -15.32 11.15 3.29
C ARG A 302 -15.71 9.83 3.99
N GLN A 303 -16.72 9.12 3.50
CA GLN A 303 -17.21 7.90 4.15
C GLN A 303 -16.14 6.79 4.16
N ILE A 304 -15.41 6.59 3.06
CA ILE A 304 -14.29 5.63 3.00
C ILE A 304 -13.23 6.00 4.05
N THR A 305 -12.95 7.29 4.23
CA THR A 305 -11.98 7.78 5.22
C THR A 305 -12.44 7.55 6.65
N GLN A 306 -13.73 7.76 6.97
CA GLN A 306 -14.28 7.41 8.28
C GLN A 306 -14.12 5.91 8.56
N ASN A 307 -14.53 5.04 7.62
CA ASN A 307 -14.39 3.59 7.77
C ASN A 307 -12.92 3.14 7.92
N LEU A 308 -11.97 3.86 7.30
CA LEU A 308 -10.53 3.63 7.44
C LEU A 308 -9.97 4.08 8.80
N MET A 309 -10.52 5.17 9.36
CA MET A 309 -10.19 5.63 10.71
C MET A 309 -10.71 4.64 11.76
N GLU A 310 -11.96 4.18 11.63
CA GLU A 310 -12.54 3.12 12.47
C GLU A 310 -11.68 1.85 12.43
N HIS A 311 -11.28 1.40 11.23
CA HIS A 311 -10.34 0.28 11.09
C HIS A 311 -9.02 0.51 11.86
N ALA A 312 -8.47 1.73 11.80
CA ALA A 312 -7.18 2.03 12.42
C ALA A 312 -7.27 1.98 13.96
N VAL A 313 -8.30 2.61 14.54
CA VAL A 313 -8.56 2.60 16.00
C VAL A 313 -8.66 1.17 16.53
N HIS A 314 -9.43 0.32 15.85
CA HIS A 314 -9.71 -1.06 16.29
C HIS A 314 -8.54 -2.04 16.04
N TYR A 315 -7.82 -1.93 14.92
CA TYR A 315 -6.91 -2.99 14.44
C TYR A 315 -5.43 -2.58 14.24
N GLN A 316 -5.08 -1.31 14.46
CA GLN A 316 -3.73 -0.78 14.24
C GLN A 316 -3.03 -0.24 15.49
N ASN A 317 -3.59 -0.50 16.67
CA ASN A 317 -3.03 -0.13 17.97
C ASN A 317 -1.84 -0.99 18.45
N GLN A 318 -1.73 -2.22 17.98
CA GLN A 318 -0.70 -3.17 18.38
C GLN A 318 0.74 -2.63 18.19
N ASN A 319 1.56 -2.65 19.24
CA ASN A 319 2.99 -2.33 19.15
C ASN A 319 3.73 -3.35 18.24
N VAL A 320 4.70 -2.90 17.45
CA VAL A 320 5.50 -3.75 16.55
C VAL A 320 6.96 -3.97 16.99
N GLU A 321 7.38 -3.42 18.14
CA GLU A 321 8.75 -3.54 18.66
C GLU A 321 9.23 -4.99 18.87
N GLY A 322 8.33 -5.92 19.18
CA GLY A 322 8.66 -7.34 19.35
C GLY A 322 8.68 -8.17 18.05
N PHE A 323 8.35 -7.60 16.89
CA PHE A 323 8.06 -8.39 15.69
C PHE A 323 9.29 -8.71 14.82
N ARG A 324 9.22 -9.88 14.14
CA ARG A 324 10.15 -10.21 13.05
C ARG A 324 10.13 -9.07 12.02
N GLY A 325 11.29 -8.59 11.61
CA GLY A 325 11.40 -7.32 10.86
C GLY A 325 10.56 -7.23 9.58
N SER A 326 10.35 -8.34 8.86
CA SER A 326 9.44 -8.38 7.70
C SER A 326 8.00 -8.09 8.08
N TYR A 327 7.50 -8.71 9.15
CA TYR A 327 6.14 -8.52 9.66
C TYR A 327 5.92 -7.11 10.23
N ALA A 328 6.95 -6.54 10.89
CA ALA A 328 6.92 -5.13 11.30
C ALA A 328 6.75 -4.19 10.10
N VAL A 329 7.49 -4.40 9.00
CA VAL A 329 7.34 -3.63 7.75
C VAL A 329 5.95 -3.80 7.14
N GLU A 330 5.34 -4.99 7.19
CA GLU A 330 3.98 -5.23 6.69
C GLU A 330 2.94 -4.47 7.51
N ARG A 331 2.97 -4.57 8.85
CA ARG A 331 2.02 -3.86 9.74
C ARG A 331 2.19 -2.33 9.62
N LEU A 332 3.42 -1.83 9.58
CA LEU A 332 3.69 -0.39 9.37
C LEU A 332 3.29 0.07 7.96
N GLY A 333 3.47 -0.77 6.93
CA GLY A 333 3.06 -0.45 5.57
C GLY A 333 1.56 -0.22 5.45
N VAL A 334 0.74 -1.05 6.11
CA VAL A 334 -0.72 -0.86 6.15
C VAL A 334 -1.07 0.43 6.90
N ARG A 335 -0.46 0.69 8.06
CA ARG A 335 -0.66 1.94 8.83
C ARG A 335 -0.33 3.18 8.02
N PHE A 336 0.80 3.15 7.31
CA PHE A 336 1.22 4.21 6.40
C PHE A 336 0.19 4.43 5.28
N MET A 337 -0.29 3.37 4.62
CA MET A 337 -1.28 3.49 3.54
C MET A 337 -2.63 4.04 4.03
N VAL A 338 -3.09 3.62 5.21
CA VAL A 338 -4.32 4.13 5.85
C VAL A 338 -4.15 5.63 6.19
N LEU A 339 -3.06 6.01 6.86
CA LEU A 339 -2.81 7.41 7.22
C LEU A 339 -2.56 8.31 6.01
N ASP A 340 -1.90 7.83 4.94
CA ASP A 340 -1.74 8.59 3.71
C ASP A 340 -3.08 8.89 3.06
N VAL A 341 -4.03 7.95 3.06
CA VAL A 341 -5.40 8.19 2.56
C VAL A 341 -6.14 9.20 3.45
N VAL A 342 -6.06 9.08 4.78
CA VAL A 342 -6.73 10.01 5.70
C VAL A 342 -6.21 11.44 5.50
N VAL A 343 -4.88 11.64 5.55
CA VAL A 343 -4.25 12.95 5.34
C VAL A 343 -4.52 13.48 3.94
N SER A 344 -4.45 12.63 2.91
CA SER A 344 -4.80 13.02 1.53
C SER A 344 -6.24 13.50 1.42
N THR A 345 -7.19 12.82 2.09
CA THR A 345 -8.59 13.23 2.09
C THR A 345 -8.81 14.55 2.82
N LEU A 346 -8.18 14.76 3.97
CA LEU A 346 -8.26 16.04 4.69
C LEU A 346 -7.75 17.22 3.84
N ILE A 347 -6.64 17.02 3.11
CA ILE A 347 -6.13 18.02 2.14
C ILE A 347 -7.12 18.23 0.98
N VAL A 348 -7.65 17.15 0.40
CA VAL A 348 -8.63 17.21 -0.70
C VAL A 348 -9.94 17.86 -0.28
N LEU A 349 -10.33 17.77 1.00
CA LEU A 349 -11.49 18.43 1.59
C LEU A 349 -11.18 19.81 2.19
N ASP A 350 -9.90 20.23 2.28
CA ASP A 350 -9.43 21.45 2.97
C ASP A 350 -9.99 21.55 4.39
N GLN A 351 -10.00 20.40 5.05
CA GLN A 351 -10.43 20.25 6.43
C GLN A 351 -9.21 20.24 7.32
N THR A 352 -9.08 21.29 8.13
CA THR A 352 -8.20 21.24 9.32
C THR A 352 -8.99 20.55 10.44
N PRO A 353 -8.59 19.34 10.89
CA PRO A 353 -9.25 18.68 12.01
C PRO A 353 -8.98 19.43 13.32
N LYS A 354 -9.85 19.28 14.33
CA LYS A 354 -9.54 19.82 15.66
C LYS A 354 -8.28 19.12 16.19
N PRO A 355 -7.35 19.84 16.86
CA PRO A 355 -6.14 19.23 17.39
C PRO A 355 -6.40 18.07 18.35
N GLU A 356 -7.45 18.17 19.17
CA GLU A 356 -7.89 17.13 20.12
C GLU A 356 -8.37 15.88 19.39
N ASP A 357 -9.36 16.01 18.51
CA ASP A 357 -9.91 14.92 17.67
C ASP A 357 -8.80 14.22 16.85
N TRP A 358 -7.88 15.00 16.28
CA TRP A 358 -6.74 14.48 15.52
C TRP A 358 -5.74 13.73 16.41
N GLN A 359 -5.39 14.29 17.57
CA GLN A 359 -4.46 13.67 18.53
C GLN A 359 -5.05 12.38 19.11
N ALA A 360 -6.35 12.38 19.45
CA ALA A 360 -7.07 11.20 19.89
C ALA A 360 -7.01 10.10 18.82
N PHE A 361 -7.26 10.43 17.55
CA PHE A 361 -7.11 9.49 16.44
C PHE A 361 -5.67 8.95 16.32
N VAL A 362 -4.67 9.80 16.17
CA VAL A 362 -3.30 9.34 15.85
C VAL A 362 -2.57 8.71 17.02
N SER A 363 -3.00 8.94 18.26
CA SER A 363 -2.45 8.25 19.43
C SER A 363 -2.81 6.75 19.44
N THR A 364 -3.94 6.36 18.85
CA THR A 364 -4.32 4.93 18.73
C THR A 364 -3.44 4.11 17.80
N ILE A 365 -2.65 4.72 16.90
CA ILE A 365 -1.88 3.99 15.88
C ILE A 365 -0.41 3.91 16.32
N SER A 366 0.05 2.76 16.83
CA SER A 366 1.49 2.62 17.16
C SER A 366 2.36 2.70 15.90
N HIS A 367 3.53 3.32 16.01
CA HIS A 367 4.51 3.46 14.92
C HIS A 367 5.94 3.10 15.39
N ASP A 368 6.03 2.58 16.61
CA ASP A 368 7.26 2.42 17.36
C ASP A 368 7.98 1.15 16.89
N VAL A 369 9.29 1.27 16.68
CA VAL A 369 10.12 0.22 16.10
C VAL A 369 11.28 0.04 17.04
N ALA A 370 11.60 -1.21 17.37
CA ALA A 370 12.73 -1.52 18.22
C ALA A 370 13.96 -0.77 17.70
N PRO A 371 14.70 -0.04 18.57
CA PRO A 371 15.90 0.65 18.15
C PRO A 371 16.79 -0.28 17.34
N LEU A 372 17.50 0.28 16.36
CA LEU A 372 18.64 -0.39 15.74
C LEU A 372 19.72 -0.52 16.82
N ALA A 373 19.53 -1.45 17.73
CA ALA A 373 20.51 -1.81 18.75
C ALA A 373 21.81 -2.10 18.02
N ASP A 374 22.93 -1.69 18.61
CA ASP A 374 24.28 -1.92 18.09
C ASP A 374 24.69 -3.40 18.26
N ARG A 375 23.81 -4.29 17.80
CA ARG A 375 24.13 -5.66 17.40
C ARG A 375 25.19 -5.52 16.32
N ARG A 376 26.45 -5.50 16.76
CA ARG A 376 27.68 -5.64 15.98
C ARG A 376 27.57 -6.92 15.15
N SER A 377 26.90 -6.78 13.99
CA SER A 377 26.16 -7.88 13.42
C SER A 377 27.12 -8.90 12.82
N ARG A 378 26.93 -10.16 13.19
CA ARG A 378 27.66 -11.31 12.64
C ARG A 378 27.59 -11.23 11.11
N ALA A 379 28.75 -11.06 10.46
CA ALA A 379 28.96 -11.15 9.02
C ALA A 379 28.09 -10.23 8.10
N GLY A 380 28.12 -8.92 8.34
CA GLY A 380 28.23 -7.93 7.26
C GLY A 380 27.05 -7.67 6.31
N ARG A 381 25.88 -8.33 6.45
CA ARG A 381 24.68 -8.01 5.64
C ARG A 381 23.78 -6.98 6.34
N PRO A 382 23.42 -5.86 5.70
CA PRO A 382 22.50 -4.88 6.29
C PRO A 382 21.08 -5.47 6.40
N ASN A 383 20.43 -5.26 7.55
CA ASN A 383 19.05 -5.69 7.77
C ASN A 383 18.08 -4.73 7.07
N LEU A 384 17.83 -4.99 5.78
CA LEU A 384 16.93 -4.18 4.94
C LEU A 384 15.56 -3.97 5.58
N SER A 385 14.98 -5.01 6.20
CA SER A 385 13.66 -4.91 6.84
C SER A 385 13.67 -3.91 8.01
N ALA A 386 14.71 -3.92 8.85
CA ALA A 386 14.83 -2.95 9.94
C ALA A 386 15.01 -1.51 9.44
N THR A 387 15.80 -1.31 8.37
CA THR A 387 15.93 0.01 7.72
C THR A 387 14.58 0.52 7.19
N ARG A 388 13.79 -0.36 6.56
CA ARG A 388 12.46 -0.01 6.02
C ARG A 388 11.43 0.24 7.11
N ALA A 389 11.47 -0.51 8.22
CA ALA A 389 10.59 -0.29 9.35
C ALA A 389 10.84 1.11 9.95
N LEU A 390 12.11 1.48 10.11
CA LEU A 390 12.51 2.82 10.57
C LEU A 390 12.09 3.93 9.58
N GLU A 391 12.19 3.69 8.27
CA GLU A 391 11.72 4.61 7.23
C GLU A 391 10.19 4.83 7.30
N LEU A 392 9.42 3.74 7.40
CA LEU A 392 7.96 3.79 7.55
C LEU A 392 7.54 4.47 8.86
N SER A 393 8.23 4.20 9.96
CA SER A 393 8.00 4.85 11.26
C SER A 393 8.12 6.38 11.15
N ARG A 394 9.19 6.89 10.53
CA ARG A 394 9.38 8.34 10.27
C ARG A 394 8.33 8.94 9.34
N ALA A 395 7.89 8.17 8.34
CA ALA A 395 6.82 8.60 7.43
C ALA A 395 5.46 8.67 8.15
N ILE A 396 5.16 7.69 9.00
CA ILE A 396 3.98 7.69 9.87
C ILE A 396 4.03 8.87 10.85
N GLN A 397 5.15 9.14 11.50
CA GLN A 397 5.31 10.34 12.36
C GLN A 397 5.04 11.64 11.60
N THR A 398 5.39 11.70 10.31
CA THR A 398 5.09 12.86 9.47
C THR A 398 3.59 12.98 9.21
N LEU A 399 2.94 11.88 8.81
CA LEU A 399 1.48 11.80 8.64
C LEU A 399 0.73 12.12 9.93
N LYS A 400 1.20 11.66 11.10
CA LYS A 400 0.63 11.98 12.42
C LYS A 400 0.61 13.47 12.76
N ARG A 401 1.41 14.31 12.08
CA ARG A 401 1.36 15.78 12.21
C ARG A 401 0.29 16.43 11.31
N GLY A 402 -0.54 15.64 10.63
CA GLY A 402 -1.47 16.11 9.60
C GLY A 402 -0.77 16.50 8.28
N VAL A 403 0.53 16.20 8.14
CA VAL A 403 1.36 16.62 7.00
C VAL A 403 1.75 15.41 6.17
N ARG A 404 1.58 15.50 4.85
CA ARG A 404 2.00 14.45 3.92
C ARG A 404 3.52 14.47 3.72
N PRO A 405 4.22 13.32 3.64
CA PRO A 405 5.64 13.29 3.31
C PRO A 405 5.97 14.01 1.99
N GLU A 406 7.22 14.46 1.86
CA GLU A 406 7.69 15.13 0.64
C GLU A 406 7.50 14.23 -0.60
N PRO A 407 7.06 14.76 -1.75
CA PRO A 407 6.77 14.02 -2.98
C PRO A 407 7.74 12.88 -3.35
N ARG A 408 9.05 13.08 -3.24
CA ARG A 408 10.08 12.07 -3.55
C ARG A 408 10.13 10.97 -2.50
N ASP A 409 10.03 11.31 -1.22
CA ASP A 409 10.00 10.33 -0.13
C ASP A 409 8.71 9.50 -0.18
N LEU A 410 7.55 10.14 -0.37
CA LEU A 410 6.25 9.49 -0.58
C LEU A 410 6.30 8.48 -1.74
N LEU A 411 6.87 8.90 -2.89
CA LEU A 411 7.06 8.04 -4.05
C LEU A 411 8.01 6.87 -3.75
N ARG A 412 9.15 7.13 -3.08
CA ARG A 412 10.11 6.09 -2.67
C ARG A 412 9.46 5.04 -1.79
N ILE A 413 8.72 5.47 -0.76
CA ILE A 413 8.07 4.59 0.21
C ILE A 413 6.99 3.73 -0.46
N LYS A 414 6.13 4.33 -1.31
CA LYS A 414 5.08 3.57 -2.02
C LYS A 414 5.67 2.56 -3.00
N ARG A 415 6.72 2.92 -3.76
CA ARG A 415 7.44 1.96 -4.62
C ARG A 415 8.10 0.84 -3.82
N MET A 416 8.71 1.16 -2.68
CA MET A 416 9.33 0.19 -1.77
C MET A 416 8.32 -0.80 -1.18
N LEU A 417 7.09 -0.34 -0.91
CA LEU A 417 6.01 -1.20 -0.42
C LEU A 417 5.35 -2.03 -1.53
N LEU A 418 5.14 -1.48 -2.73
CA LEU A 418 4.19 -2.03 -3.70
C LEU A 418 4.84 -2.57 -4.99
N CYS A 419 5.96 -1.98 -5.42
CA CYS A 419 6.48 -2.10 -6.79
C CYS A 419 7.83 -2.81 -6.88
N LEU A 420 8.68 -2.75 -5.85
CA LEU A 420 9.98 -3.40 -5.89
C LEU A 420 9.86 -4.94 -5.81
N PRO A 421 10.73 -5.73 -6.48
CA PRO A 421 10.78 -7.19 -6.31
C PRO A 421 11.08 -7.64 -4.87
N THR A 422 11.61 -6.73 -4.05
CA THR A 422 11.88 -6.97 -2.62
C THR A 422 10.78 -6.41 -1.71
N SER A 423 9.63 -5.99 -2.24
CA SER A 423 8.47 -5.54 -1.45
C SER A 423 8.04 -6.60 -0.41
N PRO A 424 7.39 -6.22 0.70
CA PRO A 424 6.92 -7.21 1.68
C PRO A 424 5.89 -8.16 1.06
N ARG A 425 5.81 -9.41 1.54
CA ARG A 425 5.06 -10.49 0.87
C ARG A 425 3.57 -10.16 0.76
N ASN A 426 2.98 -9.59 1.82
CA ASN A 426 1.57 -9.17 1.81
C ASN A 426 1.24 -8.06 0.80
N PHE A 427 2.23 -7.27 0.36
CA PHE A 427 2.04 -6.27 -0.70
C PHE A 427 2.33 -6.80 -2.11
N GLN A 428 2.87 -8.02 -2.25
CA GLN A 428 3.06 -8.70 -3.53
C GLN A 428 1.81 -9.46 -4.00
N THR A 429 0.73 -9.49 -3.22
CA THR A 429 -0.54 -10.15 -3.61
C THR A 429 -1.20 -9.41 -4.77
N ALA A 430 -2.03 -10.13 -5.53
CA ALA A 430 -2.72 -9.58 -6.72
C ALA A 430 -3.65 -8.40 -6.39
N GLU A 431 -4.13 -8.30 -5.14
CA GLU A 431 -4.86 -7.13 -4.65
C GLU A 431 -4.07 -5.83 -4.90
N PHE A 432 -2.74 -5.85 -4.82
CA PHE A 432 -1.91 -4.67 -5.03
C PHE A 432 -1.46 -4.43 -6.49
N ASP A 433 -1.81 -5.31 -7.45
CA ASP A 433 -1.44 -5.14 -8.87
C ASP A 433 -1.89 -3.79 -9.47
N PRO A 434 -3.09 -3.27 -9.17
CA PRO A 434 -3.51 -1.96 -9.68
C PRO A 434 -2.60 -0.80 -9.26
N TRP A 435 -1.87 -0.89 -8.14
CA TRP A 435 -0.86 0.12 -7.79
C TRP A 435 0.41 -0.04 -8.63
N ARG A 436 0.84 -1.28 -8.91
CA ARG A 436 2.01 -1.58 -9.73
C ARG A 436 1.83 -1.12 -11.17
N GLU A 437 0.71 -1.49 -11.78
CA GLU A 437 0.34 -1.09 -13.15
C GLU A 437 0.44 0.43 -13.35
N GLN A 438 0.01 1.21 -12.35
CA GLN A 438 0.08 2.67 -12.43
C GLN A 438 1.48 3.25 -12.32
N ASP A 439 2.35 2.63 -11.53
CA ASP A 439 3.75 3.00 -11.44
C ASP A 439 4.46 2.71 -12.77
N CYS A 440 4.23 1.51 -13.34
CA CYS A 440 4.73 1.10 -14.65
C CYS A 440 4.27 2.07 -15.75
N ASN A 441 2.95 2.25 -15.92
CA ASN A 441 2.38 3.11 -16.96
C ASN A 441 2.90 4.55 -16.88
N PHE A 442 3.11 5.09 -15.67
CA PHE A 442 3.68 6.43 -15.53
C PHE A 442 5.18 6.46 -15.90
N THR A 443 5.96 5.46 -15.52
CA THR A 443 7.37 5.39 -15.89
C THR A 443 7.59 5.24 -17.39
N GLU A 444 6.78 4.44 -18.08
CA GLU A 444 6.89 4.27 -19.54
C GLU A 444 6.63 5.58 -20.28
N VAL A 445 5.55 6.29 -19.96
CA VAL A 445 5.26 7.62 -20.54
C VAL A 445 6.38 8.61 -20.24
N SER A 446 6.98 8.55 -19.04
CA SER A 446 8.09 9.43 -18.64
C SER A 446 9.43 9.13 -19.33
N PHE A 447 9.56 8.00 -20.03
CA PHE A 447 10.76 7.66 -20.84
C PHE A 447 10.58 8.00 -22.33
N LEU A 448 9.35 8.27 -22.77
CA LEU A 448 9.03 8.62 -24.16
C LEU A 448 8.96 10.15 -24.41
N LEU A 449 8.99 10.95 -23.34
CA LEU A 449 9.00 12.41 -23.33
C LEU A 449 10.38 12.97 -22.97
#